data_AF-A0A349D0L7-F1
#
_entry.id   AF-A0A349D0L7-F1
#
_cell.length_a   1.000
_cell.length_b   1.000
_cell.length_c   1.000
_cell.angle_alpha   90.00
_cell.angle_beta   90.00
_cell.angle_gamma   90.00
#
_symmetry.space_group_name_H-M   'P 1'
#
loop_
_entity.id
_entity.type
_entity.pdbx_description
1 polymer ?
#
loop_
_entity_poly.entity_id
_entity_poly.type
_entity_poly.pdbx_seq_one_letter_code
_entity_poly.pdbx_strand_id
1 'polypeptide(L)'
;MTPRSSSSYEHAVETGYGEGARQAEDWQESLAHERCDETRQECLQRLRGLVVSSKSGMYTERDFAFYRDEALSDRSLALAGKETSEQRYEALWENLSEHIPQTAAHIKAMESTFDGMITRATGRHWISAEIADYWRKRFASKAYFWWEKEKFLTERFPRYMQNWESLYGDQQKLNTLIHEVSDAKNLPAVKRLTSITNAKKFEEWRSAVHEALAAVEAHRRNRTVLLEEAHRKLEAAAHDEVLSKYKVGTWLKRIVSSTVDSDKLLAFVHGDGANSLSGLIGRWAEVRHRFDSIEKKRSIEGTPRGFHFVTTDQFLEWHFARRQAYVEEAERRFTDIDKENPQLLAIRRELDCQDWDEAAHLIAQVQVADLSEEDLAKFRSMKRYLKESRPTSASTQKELDPDAANEELNAVIDSIPSISLRTLYWKAIRAGKIRCLIALMYNRCWCWRNFYLNTAREEQLRASAKEETAMRVEEGHGKDFENQDVNSYQKPAIRSYTETRANSAQVLHVSEEGHGALVARMQEEDCERFRYWSTLIPTNVEYGAHAYIVDSLHPRMKRCLRVLEQAGVPPTERYQATVKQPRKKSPARASETNYAISA
;
A
#
# COMPACT_ATOMS: atom_id res chain seq x y z
N MET A 1 7.45 -88.36 48.38
CA MET A 1 8.10 -88.61 47.08
C MET A 1 7.82 -87.42 46.18
N THR A 2 8.85 -86.61 45.93
CA THR A 2 8.97 -85.51 44.96
C THR A 2 8.97 -86.01 43.50
N PRO A 3 8.90 -85.17 42.42
CA PRO A 3 9.32 -83.74 42.37
C PRO A 3 8.57 -82.71 41.48
N ARG A 4 8.75 -81.42 41.89
CA ARG A 4 9.02 -80.15 41.13
C ARG A 4 7.90 -79.55 40.22
N SER A 5 7.72 -78.23 40.07
CA SER A 5 8.62 -77.06 40.21
C SER A 5 7.86 -75.70 40.42
N SER A 6 8.37 -74.89 41.36
CA SER A 6 8.63 -73.41 41.36
C SER A 6 7.79 -72.35 40.60
N SER A 7 7.68 -71.20 41.29
CA SER A 7 7.61 -69.79 40.81
C SER A 7 6.20 -69.24 40.56
N SER A 8 5.78 -68.05 40.98
CA SER A 8 6.38 -66.92 41.71
C SER A 8 5.24 -66.04 42.23
N TYR A 9 5.43 -65.45 43.41
CA TYR A 9 4.74 -64.24 43.86
C TYR A 9 5.03 -63.11 42.87
N GLU A 10 4.00 -62.42 42.37
CA GLU A 10 3.96 -60.96 42.10
C GLU A 10 2.68 -60.59 41.34
N HIS A 11 1.96 -59.61 41.88
CA HIS A 11 1.01 -58.66 41.27
C HIS A 11 -0.31 -58.53 42.05
N ALA A 12 -0.32 -57.59 42.99
CA ALA A 12 -1.56 -56.97 43.46
C ALA A 12 -1.32 -55.59 44.10
N VAL A 13 -0.57 -54.69 43.45
CA VAL A 13 -0.67 -53.23 43.69
C VAL A 13 -0.15 -52.53 42.44
N GLU A 14 -1.03 -52.02 41.57
CA GLU A 14 -0.79 -50.87 40.66
C GLU A 14 -1.92 -50.78 39.61
N THR A 15 -3.11 -50.31 40.00
CA THR A 15 -4.12 -49.83 39.03
C THR A 15 -4.88 -48.58 39.50
N GLY A 16 -4.46 -47.93 40.59
CA GLY A 16 -5.16 -46.75 41.13
C GLY A 16 -4.54 -45.38 40.78
N TYR A 17 -3.31 -45.32 40.26
CA TYR A 17 -2.60 -44.05 40.06
C TYR A 17 -2.72 -43.46 38.64
N GLY A 18 -3.22 -44.22 37.66
CA GLY A 18 -3.34 -43.77 36.27
C GLY A 18 -4.67 -43.08 35.94
N GLU A 19 -5.78 -43.46 36.58
CA GLU A 19 -7.10 -42.85 36.32
C GLU A 19 -7.25 -41.48 36.98
N GLY A 20 -6.72 -41.29 38.20
CA GLY A 20 -6.77 -39.99 38.89
C GLY A 20 -5.84 -38.94 38.26
N ALA A 21 -4.70 -39.35 37.71
CA ALA A 21 -3.79 -38.46 36.97
C ALA A 21 -4.39 -38.04 35.62
N ARG A 22 -5.00 -38.97 34.87
CA ARG A 22 -5.73 -38.65 33.63
C ARG A 22 -6.95 -37.78 33.87
N GLN A 23 -7.74 -38.04 34.92
CA GLN A 23 -8.87 -37.17 35.29
C GLN A 23 -8.41 -35.77 35.72
N ALA A 24 -7.25 -35.64 36.36
CA ALA A 24 -6.69 -34.34 36.73
C ALA A 24 -6.15 -33.57 35.52
N GLU A 25 -5.50 -34.24 34.56
CA GLU A 25 -5.05 -33.67 33.29
C GLU A 25 -6.24 -33.23 32.43
N ASP A 26 -7.27 -34.07 32.28
CA ASP A 26 -8.52 -33.75 31.56
C ASP A 26 -9.25 -32.54 32.19
N TRP A 27 -9.24 -32.43 33.53
CA TRP A 27 -9.89 -31.32 34.24
C TRP A 27 -9.11 -30.01 34.12
N GLN A 28 -7.77 -30.06 34.10
CA GLN A 28 -6.92 -28.90 33.85
C GLN A 28 -7.01 -28.40 32.41
N GLU A 29 -7.08 -29.30 31.44
CA GLU A 29 -7.26 -28.95 30.02
C GLU A 29 -8.65 -28.33 29.76
N SER A 30 -9.69 -28.86 30.41
CA SER A 30 -11.05 -28.29 30.39
C SER A 30 -11.09 -26.85 30.94
N LEU A 31 -10.45 -26.60 32.09
CA LEU A 31 -10.33 -25.26 32.67
C LEU A 31 -9.55 -24.27 31.80
N ALA A 32 -8.50 -24.74 31.13
CA ALA A 32 -7.71 -23.91 30.22
C ALA A 32 -8.50 -23.53 28.95
N HIS A 33 -9.33 -24.46 28.46
CA HIS A 33 -10.27 -24.20 27.37
C HIS A 33 -11.34 -23.18 27.78
N GLU A 34 -11.95 -23.33 28.95
CA GLU A 34 -12.95 -22.40 29.48
C GLU A 34 -12.39 -20.97 29.58
N ARG A 35 -11.16 -20.82 30.10
CA ARG A 35 -10.46 -19.52 30.16
C ARG A 35 -10.21 -18.89 28.79
N CYS A 36 -9.84 -19.70 27.79
CA CYS A 36 -9.68 -19.22 26.42
C CYS A 36 -11.02 -18.71 25.87
N ASP A 37 -12.09 -19.47 26.09
CA ASP A 37 -13.42 -19.13 25.62
C ASP A 37 -13.94 -17.83 26.25
N GLU A 38 -13.81 -17.68 27.57
CA GLU A 38 -14.15 -16.45 28.28
C GLU A 38 -13.37 -15.24 27.73
N THR A 39 -12.05 -15.36 27.60
CA THR A 39 -11.18 -14.27 27.11
C THR A 39 -11.52 -13.92 25.66
N ARG A 40 -11.81 -14.92 24.83
CA ARG A 40 -12.23 -14.73 23.44
C ARG A 40 -13.57 -14.01 23.38
N GLN A 41 -14.54 -14.40 24.20
CA GLN A 41 -15.83 -13.71 24.25
C GLN A 41 -15.66 -12.25 24.71
N GLU A 42 -14.77 -11.96 25.65
CA GLU A 42 -14.48 -10.59 26.05
C GLU A 42 -13.84 -9.78 24.90
N CYS A 43 -12.87 -10.36 24.18
CA CYS A 43 -12.29 -9.75 22.99
C CYS A 43 -13.38 -9.41 21.95
N LEU A 44 -14.24 -10.39 21.65
CA LEU A 44 -15.33 -10.21 20.71
C LEU A 44 -16.33 -9.16 21.18
N GLN A 45 -16.65 -9.11 22.46
CA GLN A 45 -17.53 -8.09 23.02
C GLN A 45 -16.93 -6.68 22.87
N ARG A 46 -15.63 -6.51 23.15
CA ARG A 46 -14.94 -5.22 22.95
C ARG A 46 -14.93 -4.80 21.48
N LEU A 47 -14.59 -5.71 20.58
CA LEU A 47 -14.62 -5.45 19.13
C LEU A 47 -16.04 -5.15 18.62
N ARG A 48 -17.05 -5.84 19.15
CA ARG A 48 -18.47 -5.55 18.87
C ARG A 48 -18.84 -4.15 19.34
N GLY A 49 -18.34 -3.76 20.52
CA GLY A 49 -18.44 -2.40 21.04
C GLY A 49 -17.86 -1.36 20.09
N LEU A 50 -16.77 -1.66 19.36
CA LEU A 50 -16.22 -0.77 18.34
C LEU A 50 -17.13 -0.62 17.13
N VAL A 51 -17.74 -1.71 16.65
CA VAL A 51 -18.72 -1.64 15.55
C VAL A 51 -19.90 -0.75 15.93
N VAL A 52 -20.40 -0.90 17.16
CA VAL A 52 -21.57 -0.13 17.65
C VAL A 52 -21.21 1.32 17.93
N SER A 53 -20.03 1.60 18.49
CA SER A 53 -19.61 2.96 18.86
C SER A 53 -19.06 3.79 17.71
N SER A 54 -18.63 3.14 16.62
CA SER A 54 -18.11 3.76 15.40
C SER A 54 -19.21 4.51 14.64
N LYS A 55 -19.43 5.77 14.99
CA LYS A 55 -20.48 6.64 14.39
C LYS A 55 -20.28 6.87 12.90
N SER A 56 -19.02 6.91 12.45
CA SER A 56 -18.68 7.18 11.06
C SER A 56 -18.57 5.90 10.21
N GLY A 57 -18.78 4.73 10.84
CA GLY A 57 -18.57 3.41 10.23
C GLY A 57 -17.10 3.14 9.91
N MET A 58 -16.16 3.76 10.63
CA MET A 58 -14.73 3.53 10.48
C MET A 58 -14.35 2.06 10.76
N TYR A 59 -14.96 1.46 11.78
CA TYR A 59 -14.87 0.03 12.07
C TYR A 59 -16.21 -0.65 11.78
N THR A 60 -16.21 -1.64 10.90
CA THR A 60 -17.43 -2.25 10.36
C THR A 60 -17.58 -3.71 10.77
N GLU A 61 -18.74 -4.29 10.49
CA GLU A 61 -18.98 -5.74 10.63
C GLU A 61 -17.96 -6.59 9.85
N ARG A 62 -17.44 -6.06 8.73
CA ARG A 62 -16.41 -6.73 7.95
C ARG A 62 -15.08 -6.75 8.68
N ASP A 63 -14.70 -5.65 9.32
CA ASP A 63 -13.50 -5.56 10.14
C ASP A 63 -13.62 -6.48 11.37
N PHE A 64 -14.80 -6.50 12.00
CA PHE A 64 -15.10 -7.42 13.10
C PHE A 64 -14.97 -8.89 12.69
N ALA A 65 -15.60 -9.28 11.58
CA ALA A 65 -15.52 -10.66 11.08
C ALA A 65 -14.07 -11.04 10.76
N PHE A 66 -13.35 -10.15 10.07
CA PHE A 66 -11.93 -10.34 9.77
C PHE A 66 -11.09 -10.52 11.03
N TYR A 67 -11.23 -9.64 12.03
CA TYR A 67 -10.47 -9.74 13.28
C TYR A 67 -10.82 -11.01 14.07
N ARG A 68 -12.11 -11.36 14.16
CA ARG A 68 -12.57 -12.59 14.81
C ARG A 68 -11.92 -13.82 14.17
N ASP A 69 -11.98 -13.89 12.84
CA ASP A 69 -11.58 -15.09 12.11
C ASP A 69 -10.06 -15.21 12.04
N GLU A 70 -9.34 -14.10 11.88
CA GLU A 70 -7.89 -14.08 11.64
C GLU A 70 -7.03 -13.90 12.89
N ALA A 71 -7.56 -13.36 14.00
CA ALA A 71 -6.77 -13.08 15.20
C ALA A 71 -7.28 -13.79 16.46
N LEU A 72 -8.55 -14.21 16.51
CA LEU A 72 -9.17 -14.76 17.73
C LEU A 72 -9.65 -16.21 17.60
N SER A 73 -9.75 -16.74 16.38
CA SER A 73 -10.24 -18.10 16.16
C SER A 73 -9.19 -19.15 16.56
N ASP A 74 -9.62 -20.30 17.10
CA ASP A 74 -8.69 -21.38 17.43
C ASP A 74 -7.90 -21.86 16.21
N ARG A 75 -8.55 -21.84 15.04
CA ARG A 75 -7.87 -22.08 13.77
C ARG A 75 -6.73 -21.08 13.59
N SER A 76 -6.98 -19.77 13.67
CA SER A 76 -5.93 -18.75 13.49
C SER A 76 -4.82 -18.83 14.54
N LEU A 77 -5.16 -19.15 15.80
CA LEU A 77 -4.19 -19.28 16.88
C LEU A 77 -3.32 -20.54 16.73
N ALA A 78 -3.92 -21.68 16.39
CA ALA A 78 -3.18 -22.89 16.04
C ALA A 78 -2.30 -22.65 14.80
N LEU A 79 -2.82 -21.95 13.78
CA LEU A 79 -2.04 -21.51 12.62
C LEU A 79 -0.89 -20.55 12.97
N ALA A 80 -0.97 -19.88 14.12
CA ALA A 80 0.08 -19.04 14.68
C ALA A 80 1.00 -19.83 15.64
N GLY A 81 0.92 -21.15 15.71
CA GLY A 81 1.76 -21.99 16.57
C GLY A 81 1.38 -21.94 18.05
N LYS A 82 0.17 -21.48 18.38
CA LYS A 82 -0.40 -21.53 19.73
C LYS A 82 -1.13 -22.86 19.88
N GLU A 83 -0.34 -23.93 20.03
CA GLU A 83 -0.84 -25.31 20.04
C GLU A 83 -1.45 -25.67 21.39
N THR A 84 -0.93 -25.12 22.48
CA THR A 84 -1.44 -25.37 23.84
C THR A 84 -2.49 -24.34 24.26
N SER A 85 -3.40 -24.74 25.15
CA SER A 85 -4.42 -23.85 25.70
C SER A 85 -3.84 -22.64 26.44
N GLU A 86 -2.70 -22.79 27.13
CA GLU A 86 -2.02 -21.67 27.80
C GLU A 86 -1.48 -20.65 26.78
N GLN A 87 -0.84 -21.11 25.71
CA GLN A 87 -0.36 -20.23 24.63
C GLN A 87 -1.51 -19.50 23.91
N ARG A 88 -2.65 -20.17 23.71
CA ARG A 88 -3.86 -19.55 23.14
C ARG A 88 -4.42 -18.49 24.08
N TYR A 89 -4.48 -18.80 25.37
CA TYR A 89 -4.91 -17.85 26.40
C TYR A 89 -4.03 -16.60 26.42
N GLU A 90 -2.71 -16.74 26.43
CA GLU A 90 -1.77 -15.60 26.40
C GLU A 90 -1.98 -14.72 25.16
N ALA A 91 -2.14 -15.34 23.98
CA ALA A 91 -2.39 -14.60 22.73
C ALA A 91 -3.74 -13.86 22.73
N LEU A 92 -4.78 -14.49 23.29
CA LEU A 92 -6.09 -13.84 23.47
C LEU A 92 -6.01 -12.70 24.49
N TRP A 93 -5.25 -12.90 25.57
CA TRP A 93 -5.04 -11.87 26.59
C TRP A 93 -4.24 -10.67 26.06
N GLU A 94 -3.21 -10.89 25.25
CA GLU A 94 -2.45 -9.83 24.57
C GLU A 94 -3.36 -9.03 23.63
N ASN A 95 -4.22 -9.71 22.86
CA ASN A 95 -5.25 -9.04 22.06
C ASN A 95 -6.19 -8.20 22.93
N LEU A 96 -6.68 -8.75 24.04
CA LEU A 96 -7.62 -8.10 24.95
C LEU A 96 -7.03 -6.85 25.62
N SER A 97 -5.78 -6.96 26.08
CA SER A 97 -5.11 -5.97 26.93
C SER A 97 -4.37 -4.90 26.14
N GLU A 98 -3.85 -5.23 24.95
CA GLU A 98 -3.00 -4.33 24.17
C GLU A 98 -3.59 -3.99 22.79
N HIS A 99 -3.76 -4.98 21.91
CA HIS A 99 -4.05 -4.71 20.49
C HIS A 99 -5.46 -4.13 20.25
N ILE A 100 -6.48 -4.67 20.90
CA ILE A 100 -7.86 -4.17 20.77
C ILE A 100 -7.97 -2.74 21.32
N PRO A 101 -7.46 -2.42 22.54
CA PRO A 101 -7.43 -1.04 23.03
C PRO A 101 -6.68 -0.05 22.13
N GLN A 102 -5.50 -0.43 21.61
CA GLN A 102 -4.74 0.42 20.69
C GLN A 102 -5.53 0.69 19.40
N THR A 103 -6.10 -0.36 18.80
CA THR A 103 -6.93 -0.28 17.60
C THR A 103 -8.15 0.62 17.84
N ALA A 104 -8.84 0.44 18.98
CA ALA A 104 -9.97 1.26 19.39
C ALA A 104 -9.64 2.76 19.50
N ALA A 105 -8.53 3.08 20.18
CA ALA A 105 -8.07 4.45 20.36
C ALA A 105 -7.73 5.10 19.01
N HIS A 106 -7.06 4.35 18.14
CA HIS A 106 -6.69 4.80 16.80
C HIS A 106 -7.91 5.07 15.92
N ILE A 107 -8.87 4.14 15.88
CA ILE A 107 -10.14 4.30 15.16
C ILE A 107 -10.83 5.58 15.62
N LYS A 108 -10.99 5.77 16.93
CA LYS A 108 -11.65 6.95 17.49
C LYS A 108 -10.94 8.26 17.11
N ALA A 109 -9.61 8.28 17.10
CA ALA A 109 -8.83 9.43 16.66
C ALA A 109 -9.06 9.76 15.18
N MET A 110 -9.13 8.73 14.33
CA MET A 110 -9.42 8.89 12.90
C MET A 110 -10.85 9.37 12.65
N GLU A 111 -11.85 8.83 13.37
CA GLU A 111 -13.23 9.31 13.30
C GLU A 111 -13.31 10.80 13.65
N SER A 112 -12.69 11.19 14.76
CA SER A 112 -12.63 12.59 15.20
C SER A 112 -11.94 13.49 14.16
N THR A 113 -10.92 12.98 13.48
CA THR A 113 -10.22 13.72 12.42
C THR A 113 -11.11 13.94 11.21
N PHE A 114 -11.77 12.88 10.73
CA PHE A 114 -12.70 12.94 9.61
C PHE A 114 -13.88 13.88 9.91
N ASP A 115 -14.54 13.71 11.04
CA ASP A 115 -15.68 14.54 11.44
C ASP A 115 -15.27 16.00 11.66
N GLY A 116 -14.08 16.24 12.23
CA GLY A 116 -13.52 17.58 12.39
C GLY A 116 -13.29 18.27 11.04
N MET A 117 -12.76 17.56 10.05
CA MET A 117 -12.56 18.08 8.70
C MET A 117 -13.89 18.40 7.99
N ILE A 118 -14.87 17.48 8.06
CA ILE A 118 -16.20 17.71 7.48
C ILE A 118 -16.90 18.89 8.17
N THR A 119 -16.91 18.91 9.51
CA THR A 119 -17.58 19.97 10.29
C THR A 119 -16.96 21.33 10.01
N ARG A 120 -15.63 21.42 9.93
CA ARG A 120 -14.94 22.64 9.54
C ARG A 120 -15.32 23.07 8.12
N ALA A 121 -15.33 22.15 7.17
CA ALA A 121 -15.65 22.46 5.77
C ALA A 121 -17.10 22.93 5.60
N THR A 122 -18.05 22.31 6.29
CA THR A 122 -19.46 22.75 6.30
C THR A 122 -19.64 24.08 7.03
N GLY A 123 -19.02 24.26 8.20
CA GLY A 123 -19.10 25.49 8.99
C GLY A 123 -18.47 26.70 8.32
N ARG A 124 -17.46 26.49 7.46
CA ARG A 124 -16.88 27.52 6.60
C ARG A 124 -17.54 27.62 5.22
N HIS A 125 -18.62 26.90 4.98
CA HIS A 125 -19.37 26.86 3.73
C HIS A 125 -18.56 26.42 2.49
N TRP A 126 -17.44 25.71 2.69
CA TRP A 126 -16.65 25.14 1.58
C TRP A 126 -17.41 24.04 0.86
N ILE A 127 -18.23 23.29 1.61
CA ILE A 127 -19.10 22.23 1.10
C ILE A 127 -20.51 22.41 1.65
N SER A 128 -21.51 21.95 0.89
CA SER A 128 -22.91 21.95 1.33
C SER A 128 -23.19 20.82 2.33
N ALA A 129 -24.36 20.86 2.98
CA ALA A 129 -24.81 19.80 3.88
C ALA A 129 -24.97 18.46 3.14
N GLU A 130 -25.44 18.48 1.90
CA GLU A 130 -25.60 17.30 1.06
C GLU A 130 -24.26 16.66 0.68
N ILE A 131 -23.23 17.48 0.38
CA ILE A 131 -21.87 16.99 0.10
C ILE A 131 -21.26 16.39 1.37
N ALA A 132 -21.47 17.03 2.52
CA ALA A 132 -21.02 16.51 3.81
C ALA A 132 -21.68 15.15 4.12
N ASP A 133 -23.00 15.03 3.92
CA ASP A 133 -23.73 13.76 4.08
C ASP A 133 -23.26 12.68 3.09
N TYR A 134 -23.01 13.04 1.83
CA TYR A 134 -22.41 12.13 0.85
C TYR A 134 -21.08 11.55 1.33
N TRP A 135 -20.18 12.39 1.84
CA TRP A 135 -18.89 11.91 2.35
C TRP A 135 -19.06 11.05 3.60
N ARG A 136 -19.94 11.42 4.54
CA ARG A 136 -20.24 10.59 5.72
C ARG A 136 -20.77 9.22 5.32
N LYS A 137 -21.71 9.15 4.38
CA LYS A 137 -22.25 7.88 3.85
C LYS A 137 -21.18 7.05 3.17
N ARG A 138 -20.32 7.68 2.37
CA ARG A 138 -19.20 7.00 1.69
C ARG A 138 -18.20 6.45 2.70
N PHE A 139 -17.90 7.22 3.75
CA PHE A 139 -16.99 6.82 4.81
C PHE A 139 -17.56 5.66 5.65
N ALA A 140 -18.88 5.65 5.86
CA ALA A 140 -19.61 4.55 6.50
C ALA A 140 -19.75 3.28 5.64
N SER A 141 -19.21 3.28 4.41
CA SER A 141 -19.30 2.11 3.53
C SER A 141 -18.57 0.90 4.13
N LYS A 142 -19.24 -0.26 4.09
CA LYS A 142 -18.70 -1.57 4.51
C LYS A 142 -17.80 -2.22 3.45
N ALA A 143 -17.66 -1.59 2.29
CA ALA A 143 -16.85 -2.10 1.18
C ALA A 143 -15.35 -2.00 1.43
N TYR A 144 -14.92 -1.18 2.39
CA TYR A 144 -13.52 -0.91 2.69
C TYR A 144 -13.21 -1.23 4.15
N PHE A 145 -12.05 -1.81 4.39
CA PHE A 145 -11.52 -2.01 5.74
C PHE A 145 -11.09 -0.69 6.37
N TRP A 146 -11.00 -0.66 7.71
CA TRP A 146 -10.66 0.56 8.46
C TRP A 146 -9.28 1.13 8.06
N TRP A 147 -8.29 0.29 7.74
CA TRP A 147 -6.95 0.75 7.32
C TRP A 147 -6.95 1.34 5.90
N GLU A 148 -7.83 0.88 5.01
CA GLU A 148 -7.99 1.50 3.68
C GLU A 148 -8.58 2.91 3.81
N LYS A 149 -9.50 3.08 4.77
CA LYS A 149 -10.07 4.38 5.13
C LYS A 149 -9.03 5.30 5.76
N GLU A 150 -8.16 4.77 6.64
CA GLU A 150 -7.03 5.51 7.21
C GLU A 150 -6.14 6.10 6.12
N LYS A 151 -5.71 5.27 5.16
CA LYS A 151 -4.88 5.70 4.04
C LYS A 151 -5.55 6.80 3.23
N PHE A 152 -6.86 6.66 2.98
CA PHE A 152 -7.62 7.71 2.31
C PHE A 152 -7.66 9.02 3.13
N LEU A 153 -7.92 8.95 4.44
CA LEU A 153 -7.98 10.11 5.33
C LEU A 153 -6.66 10.84 5.46
N THR A 154 -5.56 10.11 5.48
CA THR A 154 -4.21 10.67 5.67
C THR A 154 -3.65 11.22 4.36
N GLU A 155 -3.82 10.52 3.24
CA GLU A 155 -3.14 10.86 1.99
C GLU A 155 -3.99 11.68 1.00
N ARG A 156 -5.31 11.43 0.94
CA ARG A 156 -6.17 11.93 -0.17
C ARG A 156 -7.20 12.94 0.29
N PHE A 157 -7.88 12.66 1.39
CA PHE A 157 -8.98 13.48 1.90
C PHE A 157 -8.61 14.94 2.22
N PRO A 158 -7.41 15.26 2.77
CA PRO A 158 -7.01 16.64 3.03
C PRO A 158 -6.92 17.46 1.75
N ARG A 159 -6.41 16.87 0.67
CA ARG A 159 -6.34 17.51 -0.64
C ARG A 159 -7.73 17.76 -1.23
N TYR A 160 -8.67 16.83 -1.03
CA TYR A 160 -10.06 17.07 -1.41
C TYR A 160 -10.65 18.29 -0.69
N MET A 161 -10.41 18.43 0.62
CA MET A 161 -10.91 19.58 1.37
C MET A 161 -10.26 20.90 0.94
N GLN A 162 -8.94 20.90 0.69
CA GLN A 162 -8.24 22.07 0.14
C GLN A 162 -8.79 22.50 -1.24
N ASN A 163 -9.13 21.53 -2.09
CA ASN A 163 -9.73 21.80 -3.40
C ASN A 163 -11.10 22.48 -3.27
N TRP A 164 -11.94 22.05 -2.31
CA TRP A 164 -13.22 22.69 -2.01
C TRP A 164 -13.05 24.09 -1.41
N GLU A 165 -12.10 24.27 -0.49
CA GLU A 165 -11.74 25.59 0.04
C GLU A 165 -11.32 26.56 -1.07
N SER A 166 -10.47 26.10 -1.99
CA SER A 166 -10.05 26.90 -3.15
C SER A 166 -11.23 27.28 -4.06
N LEU A 167 -12.13 26.33 -4.32
CA LEU A 167 -13.30 26.57 -5.15
C LEU A 167 -14.24 27.59 -4.50
N TYR A 168 -14.44 27.50 -3.19
CA TYR A 168 -15.21 28.50 -2.45
C TYR A 168 -14.58 29.90 -2.57
N GLY A 169 -13.25 30.01 -2.44
CA GLY A 169 -12.56 31.29 -2.65
C GLY A 169 -12.78 31.86 -4.05
N ASP A 170 -12.83 31.00 -5.08
CA ASP A 170 -13.15 31.40 -6.45
C ASP A 170 -14.60 31.84 -6.62
N GLN A 171 -15.56 31.20 -5.94
CA GLN A 171 -16.95 31.63 -5.91
C GLN A 171 -17.12 33.00 -5.25
N GLN A 172 -16.43 33.25 -4.13
CA GLN A 172 -16.45 34.57 -3.47
C GLN A 172 -15.92 35.66 -4.41
N LYS A 173 -14.78 35.41 -5.08
CA LYS A 173 -14.26 36.32 -6.11
C LYS A 173 -15.26 36.57 -7.24
N LEU A 174 -15.93 35.52 -7.71
CA LEU A 174 -16.93 35.65 -8.76
C LEU A 174 -18.10 36.54 -8.31
N ASN A 175 -18.62 36.32 -7.11
CA ASN A 175 -19.71 37.12 -6.56
C ASN A 175 -19.32 38.60 -6.44
N THR A 176 -18.12 38.90 -5.96
CA THR A 176 -17.58 40.27 -5.94
C THR A 176 -17.55 40.88 -7.34
N LEU A 177 -16.98 40.18 -8.32
CA LEU A 177 -16.89 40.68 -9.70
C LEU A 177 -18.26 40.87 -10.36
N ILE A 178 -19.25 40.02 -10.06
CA ILE A 178 -20.62 40.19 -10.56
C ILE A 178 -21.26 41.49 -10.06
N HIS A 179 -20.91 41.95 -8.86
CA HIS A 179 -21.39 43.22 -8.32
C HIS A 179 -20.62 44.42 -8.86
N GLU A 180 -19.32 44.27 -9.16
CA GLU A 180 -18.46 45.35 -9.65
C GLU A 180 -18.62 45.63 -11.15
N VAL A 181 -18.94 44.62 -11.95
CA VAL A 181 -18.96 44.70 -13.42
C VAL A 181 -20.41 44.77 -13.92
N SER A 182 -20.74 45.84 -14.66
CA SER A 182 -22.08 46.00 -15.27
C SER A 182 -22.41 44.79 -16.15
N ASP A 183 -23.67 44.37 -16.11
CA ASP A 183 -24.21 43.26 -16.92
C ASP A 183 -23.54 41.89 -16.76
N ALA A 184 -22.59 41.73 -15.84
CA ALA A 184 -21.92 40.44 -15.56
C ALA A 184 -22.92 39.33 -15.21
N LYS A 185 -23.99 39.66 -14.46
CA LYS A 185 -25.09 38.73 -14.14
C LYS A 185 -25.82 38.18 -15.37
N ASN A 186 -25.77 38.90 -16.50
CA ASN A 186 -26.46 38.52 -17.73
C ASN A 186 -25.64 37.58 -18.62
N LEU A 187 -24.34 37.44 -18.34
CA LEU A 187 -23.45 36.58 -19.11
C LEU A 187 -23.91 35.11 -19.06
N PRO A 188 -23.92 34.40 -20.21
CA PRO A 188 -24.38 33.02 -20.27
C PRO A 188 -23.70 32.08 -19.27
N ALA A 189 -22.38 32.19 -19.12
CA ALA A 189 -21.61 31.36 -18.19
C ALA A 189 -22.01 31.58 -16.72
N VAL A 190 -22.38 32.80 -16.33
CA VAL A 190 -22.87 33.13 -14.99
C VAL A 190 -24.27 32.57 -14.77
N LYS A 191 -25.17 32.72 -15.76
CA LYS A 191 -26.51 32.12 -15.71
C LYS A 191 -26.49 30.59 -15.62
N ARG A 192 -25.52 29.92 -16.24
CA ARG A 192 -25.38 28.46 -16.11
C ARG A 192 -25.17 28.01 -14.66
N LEU A 193 -24.53 28.82 -13.82
CA LEU A 193 -24.32 28.47 -12.41
C LEU A 193 -25.61 28.35 -11.61
N THR A 194 -26.67 29.08 -11.97
CA THR A 194 -27.98 28.94 -11.31
C THR A 194 -28.71 27.67 -11.74
N SER A 195 -28.37 27.12 -12.90
CA SER A 195 -28.96 25.86 -13.42
C SER A 195 -28.25 24.61 -12.93
N ILE A 196 -26.97 24.72 -12.55
CA ILE A 196 -26.22 23.60 -11.98
C ILE A 196 -26.62 23.49 -10.51
N THR A 197 -27.69 22.74 -10.28
CA THR A 197 -28.07 22.30 -8.95
C THR A 197 -27.30 21.03 -8.62
N ASN A 198 -26.67 20.97 -7.45
CA ASN A 198 -26.08 19.73 -6.92
C ASN A 198 -25.03 19.07 -7.84
N ALA A 199 -23.99 19.79 -8.26
CA ALA A 199 -22.86 19.17 -8.93
C ALA A 199 -22.18 18.14 -8.00
N LYS A 200 -22.61 16.88 -8.10
CA LYS A 200 -22.03 15.73 -7.37
C LYS A 200 -20.56 15.50 -7.75
N LYS A 201 -20.10 16.07 -8.86
CA LYS A 201 -18.71 16.03 -9.34
C LYS A 201 -18.05 17.38 -9.15
N PHE A 202 -17.03 17.42 -8.29
CA PHE A 202 -16.25 18.62 -7.97
C PHE A 202 -15.65 19.27 -9.23
N GLU A 203 -15.16 18.46 -10.16
CA GLU A 203 -14.45 18.89 -11.35
C GLU A 203 -15.36 19.69 -12.29
N GLU A 204 -16.62 19.27 -12.42
CA GLU A 204 -17.65 19.94 -13.20
C GLU A 204 -18.00 21.31 -12.61
N TRP A 205 -18.22 21.34 -11.30
CA TRP A 205 -18.53 22.58 -10.59
C TRP A 205 -17.37 23.58 -10.68
N ARG A 206 -16.16 23.10 -10.49
CA ARG A 206 -14.95 23.91 -10.65
C ARG A 206 -14.81 24.46 -12.07
N SER A 207 -15.05 23.65 -13.10
CA SER A 207 -15.00 24.13 -14.49
C SER A 207 -16.01 25.25 -14.72
N ALA A 208 -17.27 25.06 -14.30
CA ALA A 208 -18.33 26.04 -14.48
C ALA A 208 -18.02 27.37 -13.76
N VAL A 209 -17.55 27.32 -12.52
CA VAL A 209 -17.15 28.54 -11.77
C VAL A 209 -15.97 29.23 -12.46
N HIS A 210 -14.99 28.47 -12.94
CA HIS A 210 -13.85 29.03 -13.67
C HIS A 210 -14.24 29.64 -15.03
N GLU A 211 -15.18 29.06 -15.75
CA GLU A 211 -15.76 29.64 -16.98
C GLU A 211 -16.47 30.96 -16.68
N ALA A 212 -17.29 31.01 -15.64
CA ALA A 212 -17.99 32.22 -15.23
C ALA A 212 -17.00 33.32 -14.84
N LEU A 213 -15.97 33.00 -14.06
CA LEU A 213 -14.88 33.93 -13.73
C LEU A 213 -14.18 34.46 -14.99
N ALA A 214 -13.86 33.58 -15.94
CA ALA A 214 -13.23 33.97 -17.19
C ALA A 214 -14.15 34.89 -18.03
N ALA A 215 -15.44 34.61 -18.07
CA ALA A 215 -16.44 35.41 -18.79
C ALA A 215 -16.57 36.82 -18.21
N VAL A 216 -16.72 36.95 -16.89
CA VAL A 216 -16.83 38.25 -16.22
C VAL A 216 -15.54 39.07 -16.42
N GLU A 217 -14.38 38.44 -16.24
CA GLU A 217 -13.09 39.12 -16.40
C GLU A 217 -12.81 39.52 -17.84
N ALA A 218 -13.20 38.69 -18.83
CA ALA A 218 -13.08 39.04 -20.24
C ALA A 218 -14.00 40.21 -20.59
N HIS A 219 -15.23 40.23 -20.07
CA HIS A 219 -16.14 41.34 -20.25
C HIS A 219 -15.56 42.64 -19.67
N ARG A 220 -15.08 42.60 -18.42
CA ARG A 220 -14.45 43.73 -17.73
C ARG A 220 -13.26 44.32 -18.48
N ARG A 221 -12.50 43.47 -19.20
CA ARG A 221 -11.30 43.87 -19.96
C ARG A 221 -11.52 44.06 -21.46
N ASN A 222 -12.76 43.99 -21.96
CA ASN A 222 -13.09 44.03 -23.40
C ASN A 222 -12.37 42.94 -24.23
N ARG A 223 -12.30 41.71 -23.70
CA ARG A 223 -11.63 40.54 -24.29
C ARG A 223 -12.60 39.39 -24.62
N THR A 224 -13.89 39.67 -24.77
CA THR A 224 -14.94 38.65 -24.98
C THR A 224 -14.70 37.80 -26.24
N VAL A 225 -14.34 38.43 -27.36
CA VAL A 225 -14.05 37.71 -28.63
C VAL A 225 -12.89 36.72 -28.47
N LEU A 226 -11.82 37.12 -27.76
CA LEU A 226 -10.69 36.23 -27.47
C LEU A 226 -11.09 35.05 -26.59
N LEU A 227 -11.95 35.29 -25.60
CA LEU A 227 -12.49 34.23 -24.75
C LEU A 227 -13.34 33.24 -25.57
N GLU A 228 -14.23 33.72 -26.43
CA GLU A 228 -15.08 32.87 -27.28
C GLU A 228 -14.25 31.99 -28.23
N GLU A 229 -13.22 32.55 -28.84
CA GLU A 229 -12.29 31.81 -29.69
C GLU A 229 -11.53 30.73 -28.90
N ALA A 230 -10.96 31.10 -27.75
CA ALA A 230 -10.26 30.16 -26.88
C ALA A 230 -11.20 29.05 -26.38
N HIS A 231 -12.45 29.40 -26.04
CA HIS A 231 -13.47 28.46 -25.60
C HIS A 231 -13.79 27.45 -26.70
N ARG A 232 -14.02 27.91 -27.93
CA ARG A 232 -14.28 27.04 -29.08
C ARG A 232 -13.15 26.03 -29.30
N LYS A 233 -11.89 26.48 -29.28
CA LYS A 233 -10.72 25.60 -29.45
C LYS A 233 -10.59 24.58 -28.31
N LEU A 234 -10.85 25.00 -27.08
CA LEU A 234 -10.79 24.11 -25.90
C LEU A 234 -11.93 23.09 -25.86
N GLU A 235 -13.14 23.47 -26.27
CA GLU A 235 -14.28 22.54 -26.39
C GLU A 235 -14.06 21.51 -27.50
N ALA A 236 -13.52 21.94 -28.66
CA ALA A 236 -13.13 20.99 -29.71
C ALA A 236 -12.10 19.98 -29.19
N ALA A 237 -11.05 20.45 -28.49
CA ALA A 237 -10.06 19.57 -27.87
C ALA A 237 -10.65 18.65 -26.78
N ALA A 238 -11.72 19.08 -26.10
CA ALA A 238 -12.42 18.24 -25.12
C ALA A 238 -13.33 17.21 -25.80
N HIS A 239 -13.96 17.57 -26.91
CA HIS A 239 -14.76 16.68 -27.75
C HIS A 239 -13.89 15.56 -28.35
N ASP A 240 -12.68 15.90 -28.81
CA ASP A 240 -11.70 14.97 -29.36
C ASP A 240 -10.96 14.15 -28.27
N GLU A 241 -11.38 14.24 -27.01
CA GLU A 241 -10.77 13.56 -25.85
C GLU A 241 -9.28 13.84 -25.64
N VAL A 242 -8.80 15.00 -26.11
CA VAL A 242 -7.41 15.46 -25.91
C VAL A 242 -7.27 16.22 -24.58
N LEU A 243 -8.34 16.92 -24.20
CA LEU A 243 -8.48 17.63 -22.93
C LEU A 243 -9.66 17.05 -22.16
N SER A 244 -9.60 17.01 -20.83
CA SER A 244 -10.82 16.72 -20.07
C SER A 244 -11.81 17.87 -20.24
N LYS A 245 -13.07 17.56 -20.50
CA LYS A 245 -14.17 18.54 -20.51
C LYS A 245 -14.23 19.39 -19.23
N TYR A 246 -13.80 18.84 -18.10
CA TYR A 246 -13.78 19.55 -16.81
C TYR A 246 -12.57 20.50 -16.63
N LYS A 247 -11.70 20.60 -17.64
CA LYS A 247 -10.55 21.51 -17.64
C LYS A 247 -10.72 22.71 -18.55
N VAL A 248 -11.76 22.76 -19.38
CA VAL A 248 -12.05 23.88 -20.28
C VAL A 248 -12.09 25.19 -19.49
N GLY A 249 -12.92 25.26 -18.44
CA GLY A 249 -13.00 26.44 -17.58
C GLY A 249 -11.70 26.82 -16.91
N THR A 250 -10.93 25.84 -16.44
CA THR A 250 -9.63 26.08 -15.80
C THR A 250 -8.64 26.72 -16.77
N TRP A 251 -8.63 26.29 -18.03
CA TRP A 251 -7.81 26.93 -19.07
C TRP A 251 -8.31 28.33 -19.40
N LEU A 252 -9.62 28.52 -19.58
CA LEU A 252 -10.20 29.85 -19.86
C LEU A 252 -9.87 30.86 -18.77
N LYS A 253 -10.04 30.49 -17.50
CA LYS A 253 -9.66 31.33 -16.36
C LYS A 253 -8.18 31.72 -16.43
N ARG A 254 -7.28 30.79 -16.72
CA ARG A 254 -5.83 31.06 -16.83
C ARG A 254 -5.50 32.01 -17.99
N ILE A 255 -6.12 31.79 -19.14
CA ILE A 255 -5.91 32.60 -20.35
C ILE A 255 -6.32 34.06 -20.07
N VAL A 256 -7.50 34.27 -19.49
CA VAL A 256 -8.05 35.62 -19.27
C VAL A 256 -7.48 36.34 -18.05
N SER A 257 -7.17 35.60 -16.97
CA SER A 257 -6.57 36.18 -15.76
C SER A 257 -5.11 36.62 -15.93
N SER A 258 -4.47 36.20 -17.02
CA SER A 258 -3.11 36.61 -17.36
C SER A 258 -2.99 38.14 -17.41
N THR A 259 -1.99 38.68 -16.71
CA THR A 259 -1.61 40.12 -16.76
C THR A 259 -0.81 40.46 -18.02
N VAL A 260 -0.60 39.47 -18.90
CA VAL A 260 0.14 39.60 -20.15
C VAL A 260 -0.54 40.61 -21.09
N ASP A 261 0.29 41.35 -21.82
CA ASP A 261 -0.11 42.32 -22.83
C ASP A 261 -1.13 41.75 -23.80
N SER A 262 -2.11 42.55 -24.22
CA SER A 262 -3.20 42.10 -25.11
C SER A 262 -2.69 41.49 -26.41
N ASP A 263 -1.60 42.00 -26.99
CA ASP A 263 -1.01 41.47 -28.23
C ASP A 263 -0.42 40.07 -28.05
N LYS A 264 0.23 39.82 -26.92
CA LYS A 264 0.77 38.50 -26.58
C LYS A 264 -0.35 37.50 -26.31
N LEU A 265 -1.46 37.95 -25.70
CA LEU A 265 -2.65 37.11 -25.51
C LEU A 265 -3.31 36.77 -26.86
N LEU A 266 -3.40 37.75 -27.76
CA LEU A 266 -3.91 37.55 -29.11
C LEU A 266 -3.03 36.56 -29.88
N ALA A 267 -1.71 36.73 -29.85
CA ALA A 267 -0.75 35.79 -30.43
C ALA A 267 -0.83 34.39 -29.80
N PHE A 268 -1.12 34.28 -28.50
CA PHE A 268 -1.33 33.00 -27.85
C PHE A 268 -2.60 32.29 -28.36
N VAL A 269 -3.72 33.00 -28.48
CA VAL A 269 -5.01 32.41 -28.88
C VAL A 269 -5.07 32.13 -30.39
N HIS A 270 -4.58 33.05 -31.21
CA HIS A 270 -4.68 32.99 -32.67
C HIS A 270 -3.42 32.47 -33.38
N GLY A 271 -2.26 32.48 -32.72
CA GLY A 271 -1.04 32.02 -33.35
C GLY A 271 -1.01 30.51 -33.60
N ASP A 272 -0.08 30.08 -34.44
CA ASP A 272 0.14 28.67 -34.80
C ASP A 272 1.52 28.14 -34.34
N GLY A 273 2.26 28.96 -33.59
CA GLY A 273 3.55 28.58 -33.04
C GLY A 273 3.41 27.53 -31.91
N ALA A 274 4.53 26.90 -31.55
CA ALA A 274 4.54 25.87 -30.51
C ALA A 274 3.95 26.36 -29.17
N ASN A 275 4.09 27.64 -28.83
CA ASN A 275 3.57 28.19 -27.58
C ASN A 275 2.15 28.76 -27.67
N SER A 276 1.48 28.67 -28.83
CA SER A 276 0.08 29.06 -28.96
C SER A 276 -0.86 28.01 -28.38
N LEU A 277 -2.14 28.37 -28.22
CA LEU A 277 -3.18 27.45 -27.79
C LEU A 277 -3.32 26.26 -28.76
N SER A 278 -3.28 26.51 -30.07
CA SER A 278 -3.29 25.46 -31.10
C SER A 278 -2.08 24.53 -30.96
N GLY A 279 -0.87 25.10 -30.79
CA GLY A 279 0.35 24.31 -30.61
C GLY A 279 0.37 23.49 -29.32
N LEU A 280 -0.21 24.00 -28.24
CA LEU A 280 -0.41 23.27 -26.99
C LEU A 280 -1.39 22.09 -27.18
N ILE A 281 -2.54 22.33 -27.82
CA ILE A 281 -3.51 21.27 -28.12
C ILE A 281 -2.88 20.18 -28.99
N GLY A 282 -2.09 20.55 -30.00
CA GLY A 282 -1.35 19.59 -30.83
C GLY A 282 -0.42 18.68 -30.01
N ARG A 283 0.32 19.23 -29.05
CA ARG A 283 1.14 18.42 -28.13
C ARG A 283 0.32 17.53 -27.20
N TRP A 284 -0.84 18.01 -26.75
CA TRP A 284 -1.74 17.19 -25.93
C TRP A 284 -2.27 16.00 -26.76
N ALA A 285 -2.61 16.24 -28.03
CA ALA A 285 -3.09 15.22 -28.94
C ALA A 285 -2.01 14.17 -29.25
N GLU A 286 -0.76 14.58 -29.44
CA GLU A 286 0.37 13.68 -29.62
C GLU A 286 0.54 12.74 -28.40
N VAL A 287 0.53 13.30 -27.19
CA VAL A 287 0.63 12.52 -25.95
C VAL A 287 -0.60 11.62 -25.75
N ARG A 288 -1.80 12.06 -26.17
CA ARG A 288 -3.02 11.24 -26.16
C ARG A 288 -2.91 10.07 -27.13
N HIS A 289 -2.45 10.30 -28.36
CA HIS A 289 -2.25 9.25 -29.35
C HIS A 289 -1.26 8.18 -28.87
N ARG A 290 -0.18 8.59 -28.18
CA ARG A 290 0.76 7.66 -27.54
C ARG A 290 0.07 6.81 -26.45
N PHE A 291 -0.77 7.43 -25.61
CA PHE A 291 -1.59 6.72 -24.63
C PHE A 291 -2.52 5.69 -25.29
N ASP A 292 -3.24 6.06 -26.35
CA ASP A 292 -4.14 5.13 -27.05
C ASP A 292 -3.37 3.98 -27.72
N SER A 293 -2.17 4.28 -28.23
CA SER A 293 -1.26 3.26 -28.79
C SER A 293 -0.79 2.26 -27.73
N ILE A 294 -0.53 2.72 -26.49
CA ILE A 294 -0.21 1.86 -25.35
C ILE A 294 -1.39 0.95 -25.01
N GLU A 295 -2.61 1.48 -24.91
CA GLU A 295 -3.80 0.68 -24.60
C GLU A 295 -4.08 -0.36 -25.69
N LYS A 296 -3.87 0.00 -26.96
CA LYS A 296 -3.94 -0.94 -28.07
C LYS A 296 -2.89 -2.05 -27.94
N LYS A 297 -1.63 -1.72 -27.66
CA LYS A 297 -0.58 -2.73 -27.42
C LYS A 297 -0.95 -3.65 -26.26
N ARG A 298 -1.45 -3.09 -25.16
CA ARG A 298 -1.91 -3.85 -23.99
C ARG A 298 -3.03 -4.84 -24.32
N SER A 299 -3.95 -4.47 -25.21
CA SER A 299 -5.00 -5.37 -25.67
C SER A 299 -4.50 -6.55 -26.51
N ILE A 300 -3.36 -6.39 -27.20
CA ILE A 300 -2.78 -7.39 -28.10
C ILE A 300 -1.75 -8.26 -27.37
N GLU A 301 -0.82 -7.64 -26.65
CA GLU A 301 0.35 -8.27 -26.02
C GLU A 301 0.10 -8.63 -24.54
N GLY A 302 -1.01 -8.17 -23.96
CA GLY A 302 -1.32 -8.32 -22.54
C GLY A 302 -0.82 -7.14 -21.69
N THR A 303 -1.08 -7.20 -20.38
CA THR A 303 -0.71 -6.13 -19.44
C THR A 303 0.69 -6.40 -18.86
N PRO A 304 1.68 -5.52 -19.12
CA PRO A 304 2.99 -5.63 -18.48
C PRO A 304 2.89 -5.73 -16.96
N ARG A 305 3.67 -6.62 -16.35
CA ARG A 305 3.63 -6.86 -14.91
C ARG A 305 4.13 -5.64 -14.13
N GLY A 306 3.53 -5.41 -12.96
CA GLY A 306 3.92 -4.35 -12.00
C GLY A 306 3.34 -2.97 -12.32
N PHE A 307 3.30 -2.56 -13.58
CA PHE A 307 2.87 -1.19 -13.92
C PHE A 307 1.37 -0.95 -13.72
N HIS A 308 1.03 0.20 -13.14
CA HIS A 308 -0.36 0.61 -12.95
C HIS A 308 -0.88 1.42 -14.14
N PHE A 309 -1.68 0.77 -15.00
CA PHE A 309 -2.35 1.44 -16.11
C PHE A 309 -3.60 2.19 -15.65
N VAL A 310 -3.74 3.45 -16.06
CA VAL A 310 -4.87 4.30 -15.69
C VAL A 310 -5.92 4.38 -16.79
N THR A 311 -7.14 4.75 -16.43
CA THR A 311 -8.22 5.01 -17.40
C THR A 311 -7.99 6.31 -18.16
N THR A 312 -8.61 6.44 -19.34
CA THR A 312 -8.62 7.68 -20.14
C THR A 312 -9.03 8.89 -19.31
N ASP A 313 -10.14 8.81 -18.56
CA ASP A 313 -10.62 9.91 -17.73
C ASP A 313 -9.57 10.38 -16.72
N GLN A 314 -8.92 9.43 -16.03
CA GLN A 314 -7.88 9.76 -15.04
C GLN A 314 -6.66 10.39 -15.70
N PHE A 315 -6.24 9.86 -16.85
CA PHE A 315 -5.13 10.40 -17.64
C PHE A 315 -5.41 11.85 -18.08
N LEU A 316 -6.61 12.13 -18.59
CA LEU A 316 -7.03 13.48 -19.00
C LEU A 316 -7.16 14.43 -17.80
N GLU A 317 -7.43 13.94 -16.60
CA GLU A 317 -7.41 14.76 -15.38
C GLU A 317 -6.01 15.13 -14.88
N TRP A 318 -4.94 14.54 -15.41
CA TRP A 318 -3.57 14.93 -15.03
C TRP A 318 -3.06 16.19 -15.71
N HIS A 319 -2.13 16.88 -15.05
CA HIS A 319 -1.33 17.93 -15.67
C HIS A 319 -0.46 17.33 -16.79
N PHE A 320 -0.18 18.14 -17.81
CA PHE A 320 0.50 17.68 -19.02
C PHE A 320 1.85 17.01 -18.74
N ALA A 321 2.68 17.57 -17.85
CA ALA A 321 3.98 16.99 -17.50
C ALA A 321 3.86 15.55 -16.95
N ARG A 322 2.85 15.29 -16.11
CA ARG A 322 2.54 13.94 -15.62
C ARG A 322 2.03 13.02 -16.71
N ARG A 323 1.18 13.50 -17.62
CA ARG A 323 0.72 12.71 -18.78
C ARG A 323 1.90 12.26 -19.64
N GLN A 324 2.80 13.18 -19.96
CA GLN A 324 3.99 12.91 -20.75
C GLN A 324 4.91 11.90 -20.03
N ALA A 325 5.22 12.13 -18.75
CA ALA A 325 6.06 11.21 -17.98
C ALA A 325 5.43 9.80 -17.87
N TYR A 326 4.10 9.72 -17.76
CA TYR A 326 3.38 8.45 -17.73
C TYR A 326 3.50 7.70 -19.06
N VAL A 327 3.25 8.33 -20.22
CA VAL A 327 3.32 7.62 -21.50
C VAL A 327 4.75 7.19 -21.83
N GLU A 328 5.76 7.98 -21.47
CA GLU A 328 7.17 7.63 -21.63
C GLU A 328 7.52 6.36 -20.85
N GLU A 329 7.09 6.24 -19.59
CA GLU A 329 7.33 5.03 -18.80
C GLU A 329 6.46 3.85 -19.23
N ALA A 330 5.19 4.09 -19.58
CA ALA A 330 4.27 3.04 -20.01
C ALA A 330 4.74 2.36 -21.31
N GLU A 331 5.21 3.13 -22.30
CA GLU A 331 5.79 2.60 -23.54
C GLU A 331 6.99 1.68 -23.27
N ARG A 332 7.85 2.08 -22.33
CA ARG A 332 9.04 1.30 -21.97
C ARG A 332 8.71 -0.02 -21.31
N ARG A 333 7.49 -0.20 -20.80
CA ARG A 333 7.12 -1.45 -20.12
C ARG A 333 6.94 -2.62 -21.08
N PHE A 334 6.79 -2.33 -22.36
CA PHE A 334 6.77 -3.30 -23.45
C PHE A 334 8.18 -3.61 -24.00
N THR A 335 9.22 -2.96 -23.48
CA THR A 335 10.60 -3.33 -23.83
C THR A 335 11.05 -4.57 -23.05
N ASP A 336 11.97 -5.32 -23.65
CA ASP A 336 12.51 -6.56 -23.08
C ASP A 336 13.23 -6.28 -21.74
N ILE A 337 12.63 -6.77 -20.66
CA ILE A 337 13.11 -6.58 -19.28
C ILE A 337 14.49 -7.21 -19.05
N ASP A 338 14.89 -8.18 -19.88
CA ASP A 338 16.19 -8.86 -19.77
C ASP A 338 17.38 -8.02 -20.14
N LYS A 339 17.14 -6.99 -20.95
CA LYS A 339 18.18 -6.10 -21.45
C LYS A 339 18.27 -4.84 -20.58
N GLU A 340 17.43 -4.73 -19.55
CA GLU A 340 17.42 -3.58 -18.68
C GLU A 340 18.55 -3.67 -17.65
N ASN A 341 19.27 -2.55 -17.47
CA ASN A 341 20.30 -2.44 -16.46
C ASN A 341 19.72 -2.78 -15.05
N PRO A 342 20.36 -3.64 -14.25
CA PRO A 342 19.85 -4.06 -12.95
C PRO A 342 19.49 -2.91 -12.00
N GLN A 343 20.25 -1.81 -12.01
CA GLN A 343 19.96 -0.64 -11.17
C GLN A 343 18.66 0.04 -11.60
N LEU A 344 18.42 0.14 -12.91
CA LEU A 344 17.20 0.74 -13.46
C LEU A 344 15.99 -0.16 -13.22
N LEU A 345 16.17 -1.46 -13.33
CA LEU A 345 15.11 -2.43 -13.06
C LEU A 345 14.68 -2.42 -11.59
N ALA A 346 15.61 -2.26 -10.64
CA ALA A 346 15.29 -2.05 -9.23
C ALA A 346 14.46 -0.77 -9.02
N ILE A 347 14.83 0.34 -9.67
CA ILE A 347 14.06 1.60 -9.63
C ILE A 347 12.67 1.41 -10.23
N ARG A 348 12.57 0.76 -11.40
CA ARG A 348 11.33 0.47 -12.11
C ARG A 348 10.34 -0.26 -11.21
N ARG A 349 10.82 -1.26 -10.45
CA ARG A 349 9.99 -2.04 -9.52
C ARG A 349 9.41 -1.17 -8.41
N GLU A 350 10.23 -0.33 -7.79
CA GLU A 350 9.75 0.51 -6.69
C GLU A 350 8.78 1.60 -7.21
N LEU A 351 8.98 2.11 -8.43
CA LEU A 351 8.00 2.96 -9.11
C LEU A 351 6.67 2.24 -9.39
N ASP A 352 6.71 0.97 -9.79
CA ASP A 352 5.51 0.14 -10.03
C ASP A 352 4.72 -0.12 -8.76
N CYS A 353 5.44 -0.38 -7.66
CA CYS A 353 4.85 -0.51 -6.34
C CYS A 353 4.36 0.81 -5.75
N GLN A 354 4.62 1.95 -6.42
CA GLN A 354 4.35 3.31 -5.93
C GLN A 354 5.08 3.61 -4.61
N ASP A 355 6.23 2.98 -4.38
CA ASP A 355 7.14 3.27 -3.26
C ASP A 355 8.07 4.42 -3.65
N TRP A 356 7.51 5.63 -3.60
CA TRP A 356 8.18 6.83 -4.07
C TRP A 356 9.48 7.14 -3.31
N ASP A 357 9.55 6.77 -2.03
CA ASP A 357 10.70 7.04 -1.19
C ASP A 357 11.85 6.07 -1.49
N GLU A 358 11.55 4.78 -1.66
CA GLU A 358 12.56 3.80 -2.07
C GLU A 358 13.05 4.08 -3.50
N ALA A 359 12.14 4.42 -4.42
CA ALA A 359 12.53 4.81 -5.78
C ALA A 359 13.45 6.05 -5.76
N ALA A 360 13.16 7.06 -4.93
CA ALA A 360 14.00 8.24 -4.79
C ALA A 360 15.39 7.89 -4.23
N HIS A 361 15.44 7.01 -3.23
CA HIS A 361 16.68 6.53 -2.63
C HIS A 361 17.55 5.78 -3.64
N LEU A 362 16.99 4.81 -4.37
CA LEU A 362 17.70 4.07 -5.42
C LEU A 362 18.19 4.99 -6.53
N ILE A 363 17.37 5.95 -6.96
CA ILE A 363 17.74 6.95 -7.96
C ILE A 363 18.95 7.79 -7.51
N ALA A 364 19.09 8.07 -6.22
CA ALA A 364 20.22 8.82 -5.68
C ALA A 364 21.52 8.01 -5.67
N GLN A 365 21.44 6.68 -5.63
CA GLN A 365 22.59 5.76 -5.60
C GLN A 365 23.12 5.38 -6.99
N VAL A 366 22.37 5.63 -8.07
CA VAL A 366 22.81 5.28 -9.43
C VAL A 366 24.04 6.08 -9.84
N GLN A 367 25.09 5.36 -10.23
CA GLN A 367 26.29 5.95 -10.82
C GLN A 367 26.05 6.25 -12.30
N VAL A 368 25.67 7.50 -12.58
CA VAL A 368 25.28 7.95 -13.93
C VAL A 368 26.40 7.77 -14.96
N ALA A 369 27.67 7.79 -14.52
CA ALA A 369 28.83 7.60 -15.39
C ALA A 369 28.91 6.19 -16.01
N ASP A 370 28.27 5.19 -15.38
CA ASP A 370 28.32 3.79 -15.81
C ASP A 370 27.18 3.42 -16.77
N LEU A 371 26.30 4.37 -17.10
CA LEU A 371 25.13 4.12 -17.95
C LEU A 371 25.43 4.38 -19.43
N SER A 372 24.94 3.49 -20.29
CA SER A 372 24.86 3.73 -21.73
C SER A 372 23.96 4.93 -22.05
N GLU A 373 24.03 5.49 -23.27
CA GLU A 373 23.12 6.59 -23.66
C GLU A 373 21.64 6.19 -23.57
N GLU A 374 21.32 4.96 -23.93
CA GLU A 374 19.96 4.41 -23.83
C GLU A 374 19.52 4.31 -22.35
N ASP A 375 20.38 3.76 -21.49
CA ASP A 375 20.10 3.63 -20.06
C ASP A 375 20.03 5.00 -19.36
N LEU A 376 20.83 5.97 -19.80
CA LEU A 376 20.76 7.34 -19.32
C LEU A 376 19.43 7.99 -19.69
N ALA A 377 18.94 7.76 -20.91
CA ALA A 377 17.60 8.19 -21.30
C ALA A 377 16.52 7.47 -20.48
N LYS A 378 16.71 6.18 -20.16
CA LYS A 378 15.82 5.42 -19.28
C LYS A 378 15.72 6.04 -17.90
N PHE A 379 16.87 6.19 -17.25
CA PHE A 379 17.05 6.81 -15.94
C PHE A 379 16.43 8.21 -15.84
N ARG A 380 16.63 9.07 -16.85
CA ARG A 380 16.07 10.44 -16.87
C ARG A 380 14.54 10.45 -16.87
N SER A 381 13.89 9.51 -17.57
CA SER A 381 12.43 9.44 -17.57
C SER A 381 11.87 8.77 -16.32
N MET A 382 12.56 7.79 -15.71
CA MET A 382 12.22 7.32 -14.36
C MET A 382 12.26 8.46 -13.32
N LYS A 383 13.31 9.29 -13.35
CA LYS A 383 13.42 10.51 -12.53
C LYS A 383 12.24 11.47 -12.76
N ARG A 384 11.87 11.70 -14.02
CA ARG A 384 10.74 12.56 -14.38
C ARG A 384 9.43 11.98 -13.88
N TYR A 385 9.21 10.68 -14.09
CA TYR A 385 8.01 9.99 -13.63
C TYR A 385 7.85 10.05 -12.12
N LEU A 386 8.92 9.80 -11.36
CA LEU A 386 8.92 9.98 -9.91
C LEU A 386 8.50 11.40 -9.52
N LYS A 387 9.15 12.42 -10.12
CA LYS A 387 8.88 13.83 -9.81
C LYS A 387 7.42 14.21 -10.06
N GLU A 388 6.86 13.78 -11.19
CA GLU A 388 5.52 14.19 -11.63
C GLU A 388 4.39 13.32 -11.01
N SER A 389 4.71 12.11 -10.54
CA SER A 389 3.73 11.16 -9.98
C SER A 389 3.70 11.12 -8.46
N ARG A 390 4.81 11.45 -7.77
CA ARG A 390 4.89 11.45 -6.30
C ARG A 390 3.88 12.44 -5.69
N PRO A 391 3.02 12.01 -4.76
CA PRO A 391 2.11 12.91 -4.04
C PRO A 391 2.89 13.97 -3.24
N THR A 392 2.46 15.22 -3.30
CA THR A 392 3.10 16.35 -2.59
C THR A 392 3.09 16.18 -1.06
N SER A 393 2.14 15.42 -0.51
CA SER A 393 2.02 15.09 0.92
C SER A 393 3.08 14.13 1.44
N ALA A 394 3.85 13.48 0.57
CA ALA A 394 4.85 12.48 0.97
C ALA A 394 6.14 13.05 1.59
N SER A 395 6.27 14.39 1.76
CA SER A 395 7.55 15.04 2.06
C SER A 395 7.79 15.45 3.53
N THR A 396 6.93 15.07 4.47
CA THR A 396 7.07 15.47 5.88
C THR A 396 6.88 14.29 6.84
N GLN A 397 7.72 13.27 6.71
CA GLN A 397 7.91 12.32 7.80
C GLN A 397 9.12 12.74 8.61
N LYS A 398 8.95 12.77 9.94
CA LYS A 398 10.00 13.13 10.90
C LYS A 398 11.16 12.14 10.76
N GLU A 399 12.40 12.62 10.66
CA GLU A 399 13.57 11.75 10.71
C GLU A 399 13.54 10.98 12.04
N LEU A 400 13.57 9.64 11.93
CA LEU A 400 13.73 8.75 13.08
C LEU A 400 15.22 8.59 13.33
N ASP A 401 15.63 8.60 14.59
CA ASP A 401 16.95 8.10 14.96
C ASP A 401 17.01 6.57 14.79
N PRO A 402 18.21 5.97 14.70
CA PRO A 402 18.37 4.54 14.47
C PRO A 402 17.71 3.64 15.53
N ASP A 403 17.71 4.05 16.80
CA ASP A 403 17.13 3.24 17.88
C ASP A 403 15.60 3.22 17.77
N ALA A 404 14.98 4.40 17.58
CA ALA A 404 13.56 4.52 17.32
C ALA A 404 13.11 3.79 16.04
N ALA A 405 13.95 3.81 14.99
CA ALA A 405 13.70 3.06 13.77
C ALA A 405 13.74 1.54 14.01
N ASN A 406 14.66 1.05 14.83
CA ASN A 406 14.72 -0.37 15.18
C ASN A 406 13.52 -0.79 16.06
N GLU A 407 13.12 0.03 17.03
CA GLU A 407 11.93 -0.23 17.83
C GLU A 407 10.66 -0.25 16.97
N GLU A 408 10.50 0.70 16.06
CA GLU A 408 9.37 0.69 15.13
C GLU A 408 9.42 -0.52 14.19
N LEU A 409 10.60 -0.92 13.69
CA LEU A 409 10.72 -2.11 12.86
C LEU A 409 10.23 -3.36 13.60
N ASN A 410 10.62 -3.52 14.87
CA ASN A 410 10.13 -4.60 15.71
C ASN A 410 8.60 -4.52 15.87
N ALA A 411 8.06 -3.35 16.26
CA ALA A 411 6.61 -3.17 16.42
C ALA A 411 5.82 -3.44 15.13
N VAL A 412 6.35 -3.06 13.97
CA VAL A 412 5.73 -3.30 12.67
C VAL A 412 5.74 -4.78 12.31
N ILE A 413 6.84 -5.50 12.56
CA ILE A 413 6.89 -6.96 12.35
C ILE A 413 5.96 -7.66 13.36
N ASP A 414 5.95 -7.24 14.61
CA ASP A 414 5.11 -7.81 15.67
C ASP A 414 3.60 -7.63 15.37
N SER A 415 3.24 -6.57 14.66
CA SER A 415 1.87 -6.34 14.18
C SER A 415 1.41 -7.30 13.07
N ILE A 416 2.31 -8.13 12.51
CA ILE A 416 1.93 -9.17 11.55
C ILE A 416 1.22 -10.30 12.31
N PRO A 417 -0.06 -10.59 12.00
CA PRO A 417 -0.81 -11.60 12.75
C PRO A 417 -0.17 -13.00 12.72
N SER A 418 0.34 -13.42 11.56
CA SER A 418 0.96 -14.73 11.38
C SER A 418 2.39 -14.79 11.95
N ILE A 419 2.59 -15.59 13.01
CA ILE A 419 3.91 -15.87 13.61
C ILE A 419 4.86 -16.52 12.62
N SER A 420 4.34 -17.45 11.80
CA SER A 420 5.09 -18.07 10.72
C SER A 420 5.65 -17.01 9.77
N LEU A 421 4.81 -16.06 9.35
CA LEU A 421 5.28 -14.92 8.56
C LEU A 421 6.30 -14.07 9.32
N ARG A 422 6.05 -13.68 10.57
CA ARG A 422 7.02 -12.92 11.38
C ARG A 422 8.41 -13.57 11.35
N THR A 423 8.46 -14.90 11.48
CA THR A 423 9.70 -15.68 11.37
C THR A 423 10.33 -15.59 9.98
N LEU A 424 9.54 -15.67 8.90
CA LEU A 424 10.04 -15.46 7.54
C LEU A 424 10.63 -14.05 7.34
N TYR A 425 9.98 -13.01 7.88
CA TYR A 425 10.50 -11.64 7.82
C TYR A 425 11.86 -11.53 8.50
N TRP A 426 12.00 -12.04 9.72
CA TRP A 426 13.29 -12.02 10.42
C TRP A 426 14.36 -12.87 9.73
N LYS A 427 14.01 -14.05 9.20
CA LYS A 427 14.93 -14.85 8.37
C LYS A 427 15.40 -14.06 7.14
N ALA A 428 14.50 -13.39 6.44
CA ALA A 428 14.83 -12.57 5.27
C ALA A 428 15.66 -11.32 5.64
N ILE A 429 15.37 -10.66 6.77
CA ILE A 429 16.15 -9.51 7.27
C ILE A 429 17.58 -9.93 7.60
N ARG A 430 17.76 -11.01 8.37
CA ARG A 430 19.09 -11.54 8.72
C ARG A 430 19.89 -11.97 7.49
N ALA A 431 19.21 -12.46 6.46
CA ALA A 431 19.82 -12.83 5.18
C ALA A 431 20.09 -11.62 4.25
N GLY A 432 19.66 -10.41 4.61
CA GLY A 432 19.74 -9.23 3.73
C GLY A 432 18.81 -9.30 2.52
N LYS A 433 17.76 -10.13 2.55
CA LYS A 433 16.84 -10.41 1.42
C LYS A 433 15.41 -9.93 1.64
N ILE A 434 15.18 -9.05 2.62
CA ILE A 434 13.85 -8.50 2.91
C ILE A 434 13.22 -7.78 1.71
N ARG A 435 13.98 -7.04 0.90
CA ARG A 435 13.46 -6.39 -0.32
C ARG A 435 12.93 -7.40 -1.34
N CYS A 436 13.57 -8.57 -1.43
CA CYS A 436 13.12 -9.69 -2.27
C CYS A 436 11.83 -10.29 -1.72
N LEU A 437 11.74 -10.56 -0.41
CA LEU A 437 10.51 -11.04 0.23
C LEU A 437 9.33 -10.09 -0.03
N ILE A 438 9.54 -8.79 0.14
CA ILE A 438 8.54 -7.76 -0.15
C ILE A 438 8.09 -7.82 -1.62
N ALA A 439 9.00 -8.09 -2.57
CA ALA A 439 8.67 -8.27 -3.99
C ALA A 439 7.69 -9.41 -4.20
N LEU A 440 8.05 -10.57 -3.68
CA LEU A 440 7.32 -11.81 -3.84
C LEU A 440 5.89 -11.67 -3.28
N MET A 441 5.76 -10.98 -2.14
CA MET A 441 4.47 -10.70 -1.51
C MET A 441 3.66 -9.66 -2.29
N TYR A 442 4.27 -8.58 -2.78
CA TYR A 442 3.58 -7.59 -3.61
C TYR A 442 2.98 -8.23 -4.88
N ASN A 443 3.69 -9.18 -5.50
CA ASN A 443 3.23 -9.85 -6.72
C ASN A 443 1.89 -10.58 -6.53
N ARG A 444 1.60 -11.11 -5.33
CA ARG A 444 0.27 -11.70 -5.01
C ARG A 444 -0.81 -10.62 -5.06
N CYS A 445 -0.60 -9.48 -4.41
CA CYS A 445 -1.52 -8.34 -4.45
C CYS A 445 -1.73 -7.81 -5.87
N TRP A 446 -0.65 -7.72 -6.65
CA TRP A 446 -0.74 -7.31 -8.05
C TRP A 446 -1.59 -8.29 -8.87
N CYS A 447 -1.37 -9.60 -8.71
CA CYS A 447 -2.17 -10.62 -9.40
C CYS A 447 -3.66 -10.55 -9.04
N TRP A 448 -3.99 -10.32 -7.77
CA TRP A 448 -5.38 -10.14 -7.33
C TRP A 448 -6.05 -8.90 -7.93
N ARG A 449 -5.36 -7.76 -7.90
CA ARG A 449 -5.88 -6.49 -8.46
C ARG A 449 -6.13 -6.56 -9.96
N ASN A 450 -5.46 -7.47 -10.66
CA ASN A 450 -5.59 -7.69 -12.10
C ASN A 450 -6.34 -8.99 -12.44
N PHE A 451 -7.05 -9.59 -11.47
CA PHE A 451 -7.90 -10.76 -11.66
C PHE A 451 -7.18 -12.05 -12.11
N TYR A 452 -5.85 -12.10 -12.02
CA TYR A 452 -5.08 -13.33 -12.25
C TYR A 452 -5.19 -14.31 -11.08
N LEU A 453 -5.44 -13.80 -9.87
CA LEU A 453 -5.71 -14.58 -8.66
C LEU A 453 -6.99 -14.10 -7.98
N ASN A 454 -7.66 -15.03 -7.31
CA ASN A 454 -8.77 -14.83 -6.38
C ASN A 454 -8.81 -16.05 -5.45
N THR A 455 -9.71 -16.07 -4.47
CA THR A 455 -9.83 -17.17 -3.49
C THR A 455 -9.93 -18.54 -4.16
N ALA A 456 -10.88 -18.70 -5.08
CA ALA A 456 -11.12 -19.98 -5.75
C ALA A 456 -9.91 -20.43 -6.60
N ARG A 457 -9.24 -19.48 -7.27
CA ARG A 457 -8.06 -19.78 -8.09
C ARG A 457 -6.86 -20.15 -7.22
N GLU A 458 -6.67 -19.49 -6.09
CA GLU A 458 -5.60 -19.86 -5.14
C GLU A 458 -5.83 -21.23 -4.52
N GLU A 459 -7.08 -21.58 -4.18
CA GLU A 459 -7.45 -22.91 -3.71
C GLU A 459 -7.19 -23.99 -4.77
N GLN A 460 -7.61 -23.73 -6.02
CA GLN A 460 -7.34 -24.63 -7.14
C GLN A 460 -5.83 -24.85 -7.33
N LEU A 461 -5.04 -23.76 -7.36
CA LEU A 461 -3.59 -23.85 -7.50
C LEU A 461 -2.97 -24.61 -6.33
N ARG A 462 -3.45 -24.39 -5.10
CA ARG A 462 -2.93 -25.12 -3.94
C ARG A 462 -3.21 -26.62 -4.02
N ALA A 463 -4.38 -27.01 -4.53
CA ALA A 463 -4.77 -28.42 -4.67
C ALA A 463 -3.91 -29.18 -5.68
N SER A 464 -3.50 -28.55 -6.78
CA SER A 464 -2.67 -29.18 -7.82
C SER A 464 -1.16 -29.00 -7.64
N ALA A 465 -0.72 -28.07 -6.78
CA ALA A 465 0.68 -27.68 -6.64
C ALA A 465 1.61 -28.87 -6.33
N LYS A 466 1.20 -29.79 -5.46
CA LYS A 466 2.05 -30.93 -5.06
C LYS A 466 2.36 -31.87 -6.23
N GLU A 467 1.35 -32.25 -6.98
CA GLU A 467 1.49 -33.12 -8.16
C GLU A 467 2.27 -32.42 -9.28
N GLU A 468 1.95 -31.16 -9.56
CA GLU A 468 2.69 -30.35 -10.53
C GLU A 468 4.17 -30.23 -10.16
N THR A 469 4.48 -29.99 -8.88
CA THR A 469 5.88 -29.88 -8.39
C THR A 469 6.62 -31.20 -8.52
N ALA A 470 5.96 -32.33 -8.21
CA ALA A 470 6.56 -33.65 -8.33
C ALA A 470 7.11 -33.89 -9.74
N MET A 471 6.30 -33.60 -10.77
CA MET A 471 6.71 -33.70 -12.17
C MET A 471 7.89 -32.77 -12.48
N ARG A 472 7.91 -31.54 -11.96
CA ARG A 472 9.01 -30.59 -12.22
C ARG A 472 10.32 -30.99 -11.54
N VAL A 473 10.26 -31.59 -10.35
CA VAL A 473 11.45 -32.06 -9.66
C VAL A 473 12.04 -33.29 -10.36
N GLU A 474 11.20 -34.12 -10.97
CA GLU A 474 11.63 -35.31 -11.73
C GLU A 474 12.12 -34.97 -13.15
N GLU A 475 11.34 -34.19 -13.90
CA GLU A 475 11.57 -33.91 -15.32
C GLU A 475 12.36 -32.61 -15.57
N GLY A 476 12.46 -31.74 -14.56
CA GLY A 476 13.09 -30.43 -14.64
C GLY A 476 12.09 -29.27 -14.82
N HIS A 477 12.57 -28.06 -14.50
CA HIS A 477 11.79 -26.83 -14.66
C HIS A 477 11.65 -26.41 -16.13
N GLY A 478 10.46 -25.93 -16.48
CA GLY A 478 10.11 -25.47 -17.82
C GLY A 478 10.16 -23.96 -17.98
N LYS A 479 9.81 -23.52 -19.19
CA LYS A 479 9.73 -22.10 -19.59
C LYS A 479 8.31 -21.52 -19.52
N ASP A 480 7.36 -22.25 -18.96
CA ASP A 480 5.98 -21.78 -18.82
C ASP A 480 5.67 -21.34 -17.39
N PHE A 481 4.41 -20.98 -17.15
CA PHE A 481 3.89 -20.79 -15.80
C PHE A 481 4.09 -22.06 -14.96
N GLU A 482 4.54 -21.89 -13.72
CA GLU A 482 4.74 -22.98 -12.78
C GLU A 482 4.03 -22.72 -11.45
N ASN A 483 3.50 -23.78 -10.84
CA ASN A 483 2.79 -23.76 -9.58
C ASN A 483 3.46 -24.76 -8.63
N GLN A 484 4.09 -24.25 -7.57
CA GLN A 484 5.11 -24.96 -6.82
C GLN A 484 4.75 -25.09 -5.33
N ASP A 485 4.78 -26.31 -4.82
CA ASP A 485 4.69 -26.65 -3.40
C ASP A 485 6.09 -26.74 -2.80
N VAL A 486 6.52 -25.64 -2.19
CA VAL A 486 7.86 -25.53 -1.57
C VAL A 486 7.94 -26.34 -0.28
N ASN A 487 6.82 -26.66 0.36
CA ASN A 487 6.85 -27.35 1.65
C ASN A 487 7.25 -28.81 1.46
N SER A 488 6.60 -29.49 0.52
CA SER A 488 6.85 -30.91 0.24
C SER A 488 8.24 -31.15 -0.39
N TYR A 489 8.70 -30.24 -1.26
CA TYR A 489 9.89 -30.47 -2.09
C TYR A 489 11.04 -29.50 -1.82
N GLN A 490 10.87 -28.57 -0.88
CA GLN A 490 11.90 -27.64 -0.41
C GLN A 490 12.51 -26.83 -1.57
N LYS A 491 13.80 -26.54 -1.51
CA LYS A 491 14.49 -25.68 -2.49
C LYS A 491 14.40 -26.20 -3.95
N PRO A 492 14.47 -27.52 -4.23
CA PRO A 492 14.21 -28.07 -5.57
C PRO A 492 12.87 -27.69 -6.20
N ALA A 493 11.84 -27.38 -5.40
CA ALA A 493 10.56 -26.92 -5.93
C ALA A 493 10.65 -25.56 -6.63
N ILE A 494 11.64 -24.74 -6.28
CA ILE A 494 11.70 -23.35 -6.70
C ILE A 494 12.60 -23.24 -7.92
N ARG A 495 12.02 -22.80 -9.05
CA ARG A 495 12.77 -22.61 -10.30
C ARG A 495 13.86 -21.55 -10.12
N SER A 496 15.08 -21.93 -10.53
CA SER A 496 16.21 -21.03 -10.71
C SER A 496 16.07 -20.24 -12.02
N TYR A 497 16.12 -18.91 -11.96
CA TYR A 497 16.18 -18.07 -13.17
C TYR A 497 17.58 -18.00 -13.74
N THR A 498 18.59 -18.20 -12.89
CA THR A 498 20.00 -18.26 -13.29
C THR A 498 20.30 -19.49 -14.15
N GLU A 499 19.77 -20.65 -13.76
CA GLU A 499 19.95 -21.92 -14.48
C GLU A 499 19.06 -22.03 -15.71
N THR A 500 17.74 -21.79 -15.57
CA THR A 500 16.78 -21.99 -16.66
C THR A 500 16.79 -20.88 -17.70
N ARG A 501 17.24 -19.67 -17.30
CA ARG A 501 17.13 -18.43 -18.08
C ARG A 501 15.70 -18.14 -18.59
N ALA A 502 14.69 -18.64 -17.88
CA ALA A 502 13.29 -18.54 -18.28
C ALA A 502 12.59 -17.38 -17.56
N ASN A 503 12.08 -16.39 -18.31
CA ASN A 503 11.28 -15.30 -17.74
C ASN A 503 9.81 -15.64 -17.63
N SER A 504 9.53 -16.58 -16.75
CA SER A 504 8.20 -17.14 -16.65
C SER A 504 7.71 -17.04 -15.23
N ALA A 505 6.41 -16.85 -15.06
CA ALA A 505 5.82 -16.73 -13.74
C ALA A 505 5.92 -18.05 -12.97
N GLN A 506 6.20 -17.98 -11.67
CA GLN A 506 5.99 -19.11 -10.76
C GLN A 506 5.20 -18.67 -9.54
N VAL A 507 4.33 -19.53 -9.05
CA VAL A 507 3.62 -19.37 -7.78
C VAL A 507 4.25 -20.31 -6.76
N LEU A 508 4.65 -19.76 -5.61
CA LEU A 508 5.30 -20.48 -4.53
C LEU A 508 4.33 -20.58 -3.34
N HIS A 509 3.88 -21.79 -3.03
CA HIS A 509 3.12 -22.07 -1.81
C HIS A 509 4.10 -22.42 -0.70
N VAL A 510 4.13 -21.61 0.36
CA VAL A 510 5.16 -21.71 1.40
C VAL A 510 4.55 -21.60 2.80
N SER A 511 4.81 -22.58 3.64
CA SER A 511 4.55 -22.60 5.08
C SER A 511 5.87 -22.45 5.86
N GLU A 512 5.81 -22.57 7.18
CA GLU A 512 7.00 -22.49 8.03
C GLU A 512 8.14 -23.41 7.61
N GLU A 513 7.80 -24.63 7.19
CA GLU A 513 8.73 -25.66 6.74
C GLU A 513 9.52 -25.20 5.52
N GLY A 514 8.87 -24.51 4.58
CA GLY A 514 9.48 -24.00 3.35
C GLY A 514 10.24 -22.68 3.52
N HIS A 515 10.16 -22.00 4.66
CA HIS A 515 10.81 -20.69 4.86
C HIS A 515 12.33 -20.73 4.67
N GLY A 516 12.98 -21.80 5.14
CA GLY A 516 14.43 -21.99 4.96
C GLY A 516 14.80 -22.11 3.48
N ALA A 517 14.07 -22.95 2.75
CA ALA A 517 14.26 -23.17 1.32
C ALA A 517 14.03 -21.89 0.50
N LEU A 518 12.97 -21.14 0.82
CA LEU A 518 12.67 -19.87 0.15
C LEU A 518 13.81 -18.85 0.37
N VAL A 519 14.29 -18.69 1.61
CA VAL A 519 15.37 -17.74 1.92
C VAL A 519 16.68 -18.16 1.28
N ALA A 520 17.03 -19.45 1.30
CA ALA A 520 18.20 -19.95 0.58
C ALA A 520 18.11 -19.66 -0.92
N ARG A 521 16.95 -19.86 -1.54
CA ARG A 521 16.76 -19.53 -2.96
C ARG A 521 16.83 -18.03 -3.21
N MET A 522 16.29 -17.18 -2.35
CA MET A 522 16.44 -15.72 -2.44
C MET A 522 17.91 -15.27 -2.32
N GLN A 523 18.75 -16.04 -1.64
CA GLN A 523 20.19 -15.76 -1.55
C GLN A 523 20.94 -16.09 -2.84
N GLU A 524 20.56 -17.17 -3.50
CA GLU A 524 21.16 -17.61 -4.76
C GLU A 524 20.65 -16.83 -5.97
N GLU A 525 19.35 -16.58 -5.99
CA GLU A 525 18.63 -15.88 -7.07
C GLU A 525 18.37 -14.43 -6.70
N ASP A 526 19.37 -13.72 -6.16
CA ASP A 526 19.23 -12.28 -5.90
C ASP A 526 19.30 -11.44 -7.19
N CYS A 527 18.51 -11.86 -8.18
CA CYS A 527 18.31 -11.19 -9.44
C CYS A 527 16.88 -10.63 -9.52
N GLU A 528 16.72 -9.57 -10.28
CA GLU A 528 15.42 -8.93 -10.47
C GLU A 528 14.40 -9.87 -11.13
N ARG A 529 14.83 -10.85 -11.94
CA ARG A 529 13.93 -11.84 -12.54
C ARG A 529 13.16 -12.61 -11.47
N PHE A 530 13.85 -13.09 -10.43
CA PHE A 530 13.19 -13.80 -9.33
C PHE A 530 12.17 -12.89 -8.62
N ARG A 531 12.54 -11.63 -8.38
CA ARG A 531 11.66 -10.62 -7.75
C ARG A 531 10.42 -10.29 -8.59
N TYR A 532 10.53 -10.28 -9.91
CA TYR A 532 9.44 -9.95 -10.82
C TYR A 532 8.52 -11.14 -11.13
N TRP A 533 9.09 -12.34 -11.25
CA TRP A 533 8.38 -13.49 -11.81
C TRP A 533 7.88 -14.48 -10.76
N SER A 534 8.42 -14.46 -9.54
CA SER A 534 7.96 -15.32 -8.46
C SER A 534 6.88 -14.62 -7.62
N THR A 535 5.77 -15.32 -7.37
CA THR A 535 4.67 -14.87 -6.51
C THR A 535 4.62 -15.76 -5.28
N LEU A 536 4.75 -15.17 -4.08
CA LEU A 536 4.62 -15.92 -2.82
C LEU A 536 3.16 -15.96 -2.37
N ILE A 537 2.64 -17.16 -2.16
CA ILE A 537 1.39 -17.44 -1.47
C ILE A 537 1.73 -18.16 -0.16
N PRO A 538 1.80 -17.42 0.96
CA PRO A 538 2.01 -18.07 2.24
C PRO A 538 0.82 -18.99 2.55
N THR A 539 1.10 -20.22 2.97
CA THR A 539 0.07 -21.14 3.42
C THR A 539 -0.61 -20.55 4.66
N ASN A 540 -1.94 -20.70 4.74
CA ASN A 540 -2.73 -20.25 5.89
C ASN A 540 -2.71 -18.74 6.17
N VAL A 541 -2.43 -17.92 5.14
CA VAL A 541 -2.58 -16.47 5.21
C VAL A 541 -3.58 -16.01 4.18
N GLU A 542 -4.75 -15.55 4.66
CA GLU A 542 -5.77 -15.00 3.80
C GLU A 542 -5.29 -13.77 3.04
N TYR A 543 -5.88 -13.54 1.87
CA TYR A 543 -5.52 -12.39 1.05
C TYR A 543 -5.71 -11.06 1.76
N GLY A 544 -6.75 -10.91 2.60
CA GLY A 544 -7.00 -9.68 3.36
C GLY A 544 -5.83 -9.31 4.28
N ALA A 545 -5.35 -10.28 5.07
CA ALA A 545 -4.18 -10.11 5.94
C ALA A 545 -2.91 -9.85 5.13
N HIS A 546 -2.71 -10.60 4.04
CA HIS A 546 -1.57 -10.38 3.14
C HIS A 546 -1.56 -8.97 2.54
N ALA A 547 -2.70 -8.48 2.08
CA ALA A 547 -2.86 -7.15 1.50
C ALA A 547 -2.60 -6.06 2.53
N TYR A 548 -3.07 -6.23 3.78
CA TYR A 548 -2.77 -5.31 4.88
C TYR A 548 -1.25 -5.17 5.09
N ILE A 549 -0.53 -6.29 5.15
CA ILE A 549 0.93 -6.30 5.32
C ILE A 549 1.62 -5.55 4.18
N VAL A 550 1.24 -5.85 2.93
CA VAL A 550 1.83 -5.23 1.73
C VAL A 550 1.54 -3.73 1.67
N ASP A 551 0.30 -3.31 1.91
CA ASP A 551 -0.12 -1.93 1.67
C ASP A 551 0.16 -0.98 2.85
N SER A 552 0.27 -1.52 4.07
CA SER A 552 0.38 -0.73 5.31
C SER A 552 1.70 -0.92 6.04
N LEU A 553 2.23 -2.15 6.10
CA LEU A 553 3.42 -2.46 6.90
C LEU A 553 4.72 -2.36 6.09
N HIS A 554 4.76 -2.87 4.85
CA HIS A 554 5.97 -2.80 4.01
C HIS A 554 6.56 -1.40 3.85
N PRO A 555 5.78 -0.32 3.61
CA PRO A 555 6.34 1.02 3.50
C PRO A 555 7.05 1.47 4.80
N ARG A 556 6.47 1.13 5.96
CA ARG A 556 7.04 1.42 7.28
C ARG A 556 8.31 0.62 7.53
N MET A 557 8.30 -0.68 7.20
CA MET A 557 9.48 -1.55 7.31
C MET A 557 10.64 -1.02 6.46
N LYS A 558 10.40 -0.71 5.19
CA LYS A 558 11.43 -0.15 4.29
C LYS A 558 11.99 1.16 4.82
N ARG A 559 11.13 2.06 5.35
CA ARG A 559 11.59 3.30 5.99
C ARG A 559 12.56 3.02 7.13
N CYS A 560 12.19 2.14 8.06
CA CYS A 560 13.05 1.81 9.20
C CYS A 560 14.38 1.19 8.74
N LEU A 561 14.32 0.27 7.79
CA LEU A 561 15.51 -0.37 7.21
C LEU A 561 16.44 0.62 6.52
N ARG A 562 15.90 1.62 5.80
CA ARG A 562 16.73 2.69 5.20
C ARG A 562 17.46 3.52 6.24
N VAL A 563 16.78 3.91 7.32
CA VAL A 563 17.41 4.68 8.41
C VAL A 563 18.56 3.88 9.03
N LEU A 564 18.33 2.60 9.31
CA LEU A 564 19.32 1.68 9.86
C LEU A 564 20.52 1.48 8.90
N GLU A 565 20.24 1.27 7.61
CA GLU A 565 21.26 1.11 6.56
C GLU A 565 22.14 2.36 6.44
N GLN A 566 21.54 3.55 6.42
CA GLN A 566 22.27 4.83 6.36
C GLN A 566 23.14 5.08 7.60
N ALA A 567 22.72 4.58 8.77
CA ALA A 567 23.48 4.65 10.00
C ALA A 567 24.55 3.54 10.13
N GLY A 568 24.58 2.57 9.22
CA GLY A 568 25.45 1.40 9.31
C GLY A 568 25.11 0.46 10.48
N VAL A 569 23.86 0.51 10.97
CA VAL A 569 23.38 -0.28 12.11
C VAL A 569 22.57 -1.48 11.58
N PRO A 570 22.94 -2.72 11.92
CA PRO A 570 22.13 -3.88 11.54
C PRO A 570 20.81 -3.90 12.32
N PRO A 571 19.69 -4.28 11.68
CA PRO A 571 18.42 -4.50 12.38
C PRO A 571 18.58 -5.56 13.48
N THR A 572 18.04 -5.30 14.66
CA THR A 572 18.09 -6.24 15.79
C THR A 572 16.69 -6.58 16.25
N GLU A 573 16.44 -7.89 16.36
CA GLU A 573 15.20 -8.42 16.92
C GLU A 573 15.23 -8.29 18.45
N ARG A 574 14.12 -7.85 19.04
CA ARG A 574 13.98 -7.54 20.48
C ARG A 574 14.45 -8.68 21.39
N TYR A 575 14.31 -9.93 20.95
CA TYR A 575 14.72 -11.13 21.70
C TYR A 575 16.24 -11.42 21.71
N GLN A 576 17.05 -10.77 20.87
CA GLN A 576 18.51 -10.96 20.85
C GLN A 576 19.29 -9.89 21.62
N ALA A 577 18.65 -8.78 22.01
CA ALA A 577 19.32 -7.72 22.79
C ALA A 577 19.60 -8.13 24.25
N THR A 578 18.86 -9.11 24.78
CA THR A 578 19.02 -9.65 26.14
C THR A 578 20.13 -10.69 26.30
N VAL A 579 20.78 -11.12 25.21
CA VAL A 579 21.90 -12.08 25.27
C VAL A 579 23.18 -11.45 24.69
N LYS A 580 23.66 -10.36 25.29
CA LYS A 580 25.06 -9.96 25.17
C LYS A 580 25.70 -9.64 26.53
N GLN A 581 26.59 -10.58 26.89
CA GLN A 581 27.69 -10.56 27.87
C GLN A 581 27.36 -10.80 29.35
N PRO A 582 27.75 -11.97 29.93
CA PRO A 582 27.96 -12.05 31.37
C PRO A 582 29.07 -11.07 31.74
N ARG A 583 28.74 -10.10 32.61
CA ARG A 583 29.72 -9.21 33.24
C ARG A 583 30.87 -10.07 33.78
N LYS A 584 32.08 -9.89 33.22
CA LYS A 584 33.32 -10.38 33.84
C LYS A 584 33.34 -9.86 35.28
N LYS A 585 33.20 -10.77 36.25
CA LYS A 585 33.50 -10.46 37.65
C LYS A 585 34.98 -10.08 37.71
N SER A 586 35.25 -8.80 38.01
CA SER A 586 36.60 -8.39 38.40
C SER A 586 36.92 -8.99 39.77
N PRO A 587 38.19 -9.34 40.05
CA PRO A 587 38.54 -9.98 41.31
C PRO A 587 38.39 -8.98 42.47
N ALA A 588 37.92 -9.49 43.60
CA ALA A 588 37.77 -8.76 44.84
C ALA A 588 39.07 -8.05 45.24
N ARG A 589 38.99 -6.73 45.46
CA ARG A 589 40.04 -5.98 46.16
C ARG A 589 39.75 -6.03 47.65
N ALA A 590 40.78 -6.41 48.40
CA ALA A 590 40.78 -6.61 49.83
C ALA A 590 40.29 -5.38 50.60
N SER A 591 39.61 -5.66 51.70
CA SER A 591 39.17 -4.76 52.76
C SER A 591 40.35 -4.10 53.47
N GLU A 592 40.35 -2.78 53.53
CA GLU A 592 41.01 -2.02 54.60
C GLU A 592 40.00 -1.07 55.24
N THR A 593 39.42 -1.54 56.34
CA THR A 593 38.65 -0.75 57.30
C THR A 593 39.64 -0.03 58.23
N ASN A 594 39.73 1.28 58.12
CA ASN A 594 40.28 2.13 59.18
C ASN A 594 39.13 2.86 59.86
N TYR A 595 38.72 2.33 61.01
CA TYR A 595 37.97 3.05 62.03
C TYR A 595 38.98 3.76 62.92
N ALA A 596 38.84 5.08 63.08
CA ALA A 596 39.42 5.81 64.19
C ALA A 596 38.54 7.02 64.52
N ILE A 597 37.73 6.90 65.58
CA ILE A 597 37.38 8.05 66.42
C ILE A 597 37.57 7.61 67.88
N SER A 598 38.40 8.39 68.54
CA SER A 598 38.87 8.45 69.92
C SER A 598 37.82 8.29 71.02
N ALA A 599 38.15 7.50 72.04
CA ALA A 599 38.23 7.89 73.47
C ALA A 599 38.92 6.76 74.26
#